data_AF-A0A7C4KP39-F1
#
_entry.id   AF-A0A7C4KP39-F1
#
_cell.length_a   1.000
_cell.length_b   1.000
_cell.length_c   1.000
_cell.angle_alpha   90.00
_cell.angle_beta   90.00
_cell.angle_gamma   90.00
#
_symmetry.space_group_name_H-M   'P 1'
#
loop_
_entity.id
_entity.type
_entity.pdbx_description
1 polymer ?
#
loop_
_entity_poly.entity_id
_entity_poly.type
_entity_poly.pdbx_seq_one_letter_code
_entity_poly.pdbx_strand_id
1 'polypeptide(L)'
;MLKKRLGEILMEEGLIDEEDLAEALKYKEQSGYKLGSALVALRIIGEWQLTEALGKALSLPVVDLVADPPSPAALRKIPPRLAERFDLIPWKIERDGKTHRLLVAMSDPLNQSVLRRMSAVAELEIRPVLAGLSSIQRAIRQCYHDSEKSRVVEQAERLTSEKRRLTEDRRARAESGAMDDLTLRGPPAERLDTLELRHRALLQVLFKKQLITEKDYARALANLVESLRQNPK
;
A
#
# COMPACT_ATOMS: atom_id res chain seq x y z
N MET A 1 33.59 -19.10 -12.64
CA MET A 1 32.39 -19.39 -13.45
C MET A 1 32.16 -18.19 -14.35
N LEU A 2 32.33 -18.32 -15.67
CA LEU A 2 32.15 -17.19 -16.58
C LEU A 2 30.71 -16.70 -16.48
N LYS A 3 30.56 -15.43 -16.10
CA LYS A 3 29.29 -14.73 -15.99
C LYS A 3 28.81 -14.46 -17.42
N LYS A 4 28.16 -15.46 -18.06
CA LYS A 4 27.57 -15.29 -19.40
C LYS A 4 26.71 -14.03 -19.40
N ARG A 5 26.84 -13.23 -20.46
CA ARG A 5 26.07 -11.98 -20.57
C ARG A 5 24.61 -12.33 -20.83
N LEU A 6 23.69 -11.49 -20.36
CA LEU A 6 22.25 -11.72 -20.56
C LEU A 6 21.90 -11.91 -22.04
N GLY A 7 22.49 -11.12 -22.94
CA GLY A 7 22.26 -11.27 -24.38
C GLY A 7 22.68 -12.64 -24.91
N GLU A 8 23.83 -13.16 -24.48
CA GLU A 8 24.32 -14.49 -24.88
C GLU A 8 23.38 -15.60 -24.40
N ILE A 9 22.90 -15.50 -23.15
CA ILE A 9 21.94 -16.46 -22.59
C ILE A 9 20.65 -16.49 -23.42
N LEU A 10 20.14 -15.32 -23.80
CA LEU A 10 18.90 -15.23 -24.56
C LEU A 10 19.06 -15.70 -26.01
N MET A 11 20.22 -15.47 -26.63
CA MET A 11 20.55 -16.01 -27.96
C MET A 11 20.71 -17.54 -27.95
N GLU A 12 21.37 -18.10 -26.92
CA GLU A 12 21.52 -19.55 -26.76
C GLU A 12 20.18 -20.27 -26.58
N GLU A 13 19.22 -19.64 -25.89
CA GLU A 13 17.85 -20.15 -25.74
C GLU A 13 16.97 -19.91 -26.99
N GLY A 14 17.50 -19.26 -28.03
CA GLY A 14 16.78 -18.95 -29.27
C GLY A 14 15.64 -17.93 -29.10
N LEU A 15 15.73 -17.08 -28.06
CA LEU A 15 14.70 -16.09 -27.75
C LEU A 15 14.93 -14.74 -28.44
N ILE A 16 16.17 -14.46 -28.83
CA ILE A 16 16.57 -13.24 -29.55
C ILE A 16 17.67 -13.61 -30.55
N ASP A 17 17.85 -12.81 -31.60
CA ASP A 17 19.00 -12.89 -32.49
C ASP A 17 20.01 -11.74 -32.28
N GLU A 18 21.05 -11.67 -33.12
CA GLU A 18 22.06 -10.61 -33.05
C GLU A 18 21.49 -9.22 -33.39
N GLU A 19 20.51 -9.14 -34.29
CA GLU A 19 19.88 -7.88 -34.71
C GLU A 19 19.01 -7.33 -33.57
N ASP A 20 18.19 -8.19 -32.96
CA ASP A 20 17.39 -7.91 -31.77
C ASP A 20 18.26 -7.41 -30.61
N LEU A 21 19.39 -8.08 -30.37
CA LEU A 21 20.32 -7.70 -29.30
C LEU A 21 20.94 -6.31 -29.57
N ALA A 22 21.33 -6.04 -30.82
CA ALA A 22 21.90 -4.75 -31.21
C ALA A 22 20.86 -3.62 -31.06
N GLU A 23 19.62 -3.85 -31.49
CA GLU A 23 18.52 -2.90 -31.33
C GLU A 23 18.24 -2.61 -29.86
N ALA A 24 18.14 -3.67 -29.03
CA ALA A 24 17.89 -3.52 -27.61
C ALA A 24 19.02 -2.79 -26.87
N LEU A 25 20.28 -3.00 -27.26
CA LEU A 25 21.43 -2.28 -26.71
C LEU A 25 21.38 -0.78 -27.06
N LYS A 26 21.02 -0.45 -28.30
CA LYS A 26 20.84 0.94 -28.74
C LYS A 26 19.70 1.62 -27.97
N TYR A 27 18.56 0.94 -27.83
CA TYR A 27 17.44 1.45 -27.05
C TYR A 27 17.79 1.62 -25.58
N LYS A 28 18.51 0.66 -24.99
CA LYS A 28 19.03 0.72 -23.62
C LYS A 28 19.89 1.96 -23.39
N GLU A 29 20.78 2.30 -24.33
CA GLU A 29 21.64 3.49 -24.25
C GLU A 29 20.84 4.80 -24.32
N GLN A 30 19.79 4.85 -25.15
CA GLN A 30 18.93 6.03 -25.29
C GLN A 30 17.97 6.23 -24.11
N SER A 31 17.43 5.14 -23.57
CA SER A 31 16.38 5.17 -22.53
C SER A 31 16.92 5.07 -21.10
N GLY A 32 18.13 4.56 -20.92
CA GLY A 32 18.69 4.25 -19.60
C GLY A 32 18.11 2.99 -18.95
N TYR A 33 17.28 2.21 -19.66
CA TYR A 33 16.73 0.96 -19.13
C TYR A 33 17.80 -0.14 -18.96
N LYS A 34 17.44 -1.22 -18.27
CA LYS A 34 18.22 -2.46 -18.29
C LYS A 34 17.95 -3.20 -19.60
N LEU A 35 18.91 -4.01 -20.06
CA LEU A 35 18.80 -4.76 -21.32
C LEU A 35 17.52 -5.62 -21.39
N GLY A 36 17.20 -6.36 -20.33
CA GLY A 36 15.97 -7.16 -20.29
C GLY A 36 14.70 -6.31 -20.42
N SER A 37 14.64 -5.17 -19.72
CA SER A 37 13.51 -4.24 -19.83
C SER A 37 13.41 -3.60 -21.21
N ALA A 38 14.55 -3.33 -21.86
CA ALA A 38 14.60 -2.83 -23.23
C ALA A 38 14.01 -3.86 -24.22
N LEU A 39 14.42 -5.14 -24.11
CA LEU A 39 13.89 -6.22 -24.94
C LEU A 39 12.37 -6.38 -24.80
N VAL A 40 11.85 -6.28 -23.59
CA VAL A 40 10.39 -6.33 -23.33
C VAL A 40 9.69 -5.09 -23.87
N ALA A 41 10.28 -3.90 -23.72
CA ALA A 41 9.70 -2.64 -24.20
C ALA A 41 9.61 -2.59 -25.73
N LEU A 42 10.62 -3.13 -26.43
CA LEU A 42 10.63 -3.29 -27.89
C LEU A 42 9.72 -4.43 -28.38
N ARG A 43 9.09 -5.19 -27.47
CA ARG A 43 8.27 -6.38 -27.76
C ARG A 43 9.01 -7.50 -28.50
N ILE A 44 10.33 -7.52 -28.39
CA ILE A 44 11.18 -8.62 -28.91
C ILE A 44 10.92 -9.89 -28.10
N ILE A 45 10.84 -9.76 -26.76
CA ILE A 45 10.59 -10.88 -25.85
C ILE A 45 9.45 -10.55 -24.88
N GLY A 46 8.64 -11.56 -24.53
CA GLY A 46 7.68 -11.45 -23.44
C GLY A 46 8.36 -11.39 -22.07
N GLU A 47 7.77 -10.68 -21.11
CA GLU A 47 8.30 -10.58 -19.75
C GLU A 47 8.39 -11.95 -19.05
N TRP A 48 7.40 -12.82 -19.27
CA TRP A 48 7.42 -14.18 -18.73
C TRP A 48 8.57 -15.01 -19.30
N GLN A 49 8.78 -14.97 -20.62
CA GLN A 49 9.87 -15.68 -21.29
C GLN A 49 11.23 -15.20 -20.80
N LEU A 50 11.41 -13.88 -20.64
CA LEU A 50 12.62 -13.30 -20.06
C LEU A 50 12.86 -13.83 -18.64
N THR A 51 11.82 -13.85 -17.81
CA THR A 51 11.91 -14.31 -16.41
C THR A 51 12.25 -15.80 -16.32
N GLU A 52 11.63 -16.64 -17.17
CA GLU A 52 11.94 -18.07 -17.25
C GLU A 52 13.38 -18.33 -17.73
N ALA A 53 13.83 -17.64 -18.78
CA ALA A 53 15.18 -17.78 -19.31
C ALA A 53 16.23 -17.40 -18.25
N LEU A 54 16.01 -16.29 -17.54
CA LEU A 54 16.82 -15.88 -16.40
C LEU A 54 16.79 -16.91 -15.27
N GLY A 55 15.63 -17.47 -14.97
CA GLY A 55 15.45 -18.52 -13.96
C GLY A 55 16.30 -19.75 -14.24
N LYS A 56 16.24 -20.25 -15.48
CA LYS A 56 17.05 -21.38 -15.94
C LYS A 56 18.54 -21.07 -15.86
N ALA A 57 18.97 -19.95 -16.43
CA ALA A 57 20.38 -19.59 -16.51
C ALA A 57 21.03 -19.35 -15.14
N LEU A 58 20.25 -18.86 -14.17
CA LEU A 58 20.72 -18.60 -12.81
C LEU A 58 20.39 -19.73 -11.83
N SER A 59 19.71 -20.79 -12.27
CA SER A 59 19.20 -21.86 -11.41
C SER A 59 18.37 -21.34 -10.23
N LEU A 60 17.55 -20.31 -10.50
CA LEU A 60 16.67 -19.68 -9.52
C LEU A 60 15.21 -20.04 -9.80
N PRO A 61 14.41 -20.31 -8.76
CA PRO A 61 12.99 -20.57 -8.93
C PRO A 61 12.28 -19.30 -9.42
N VAL A 62 11.40 -19.47 -10.40
CA VAL A 62 10.51 -18.42 -10.91
C VAL A 62 9.16 -18.56 -10.24
N VAL A 63 8.60 -17.44 -9.78
CA VAL A 63 7.32 -17.42 -9.06
C VAL A 63 6.33 -16.47 -9.73
N ASP A 64 5.07 -16.90 -9.79
CA ASP A 64 3.97 -16.02 -10.15
C ASP A 64 3.30 -15.48 -8.88
N LEU A 65 3.54 -14.20 -8.61
CA LEU A 65 2.99 -13.48 -7.46
C LEU A 65 1.47 -13.28 -7.53
N VAL A 66 0.83 -13.51 -8.69
CA VAL A 66 -0.64 -13.49 -8.80
C VAL A 66 -1.24 -14.78 -8.29
N ALA A 67 -0.68 -15.91 -8.73
CA ALA A 67 -1.15 -17.23 -8.33
C ALA A 67 -0.81 -17.54 -6.87
N ASP A 68 0.35 -17.09 -6.39
CA ASP A 68 0.83 -17.34 -5.04
C ASP A 68 1.29 -16.05 -4.36
N PRO A 69 0.37 -15.30 -3.73
CA PRO A 69 0.64 -13.96 -3.23
C PRO A 69 1.59 -13.96 -2.01
N PRO A 70 2.32 -12.85 -1.78
CA PRO A 70 3.16 -12.65 -0.60
C PRO A 70 2.45 -12.90 0.74
N SER A 71 3.14 -13.58 1.65
CA SER A 71 2.64 -13.80 3.01
C SER A 71 2.71 -12.52 3.87
N PRO A 72 1.71 -12.23 4.70
CA PRO A 72 1.72 -11.06 5.58
C PRO A 72 2.91 -11.00 6.55
N ALA A 73 3.41 -12.16 6.97
CA ALA A 73 4.59 -12.24 7.84
C ALA A 73 5.88 -11.83 7.12
N ALA A 74 6.04 -12.21 5.84
CA ALA A 74 7.18 -11.81 5.02
C ALA A 74 7.14 -10.30 4.70
N LEU A 75 5.98 -9.76 4.35
CA LEU A 75 5.82 -8.35 4.00
C LEU A 75 6.27 -7.40 5.10
N ARG A 76 6.11 -7.78 6.36
CA ARG A 76 6.56 -6.98 7.53
C ARG A 76 8.08 -6.89 7.66
N LYS A 77 8.84 -7.75 6.99
CA LYS A 77 10.31 -7.79 7.10
C LYS A 77 11.02 -6.74 6.25
N ILE A 78 10.39 -6.26 5.18
CA ILE A 78 10.96 -5.20 4.34
C ILE A 78 9.95 -4.05 4.24
N PRO A 79 10.34 -2.82 4.58
CA PRO A 79 9.48 -1.65 4.40
C PRO A 79 9.12 -1.38 2.93
N PRO A 80 7.91 -0.86 2.65
CA PRO A 80 7.42 -0.59 1.28
C PRO A 80 8.37 0.30 0.47
N ARG A 81 8.94 1.34 1.10
CA ARG A 81 9.89 2.25 0.44
C ARG A 81 11.11 1.55 -0.14
N LEU A 82 11.58 0.47 0.51
CA LEU A 82 12.71 -0.30 0.02
C LEU A 82 12.28 -1.29 -1.05
N ALA A 83 11.11 -1.91 -0.89
CA ALA A 83 10.50 -2.78 -1.89
C ALA A 83 10.31 -2.05 -3.23
N GLU A 84 9.74 -0.82 -3.20
CA GLU A 84 9.56 0.05 -4.37
C GLU A 84 10.90 0.48 -4.98
N ARG A 85 11.84 0.92 -4.16
CA ARG A 85 13.13 1.44 -4.64
C ARG A 85 13.97 0.40 -5.36
N PHE A 86 13.89 -0.86 -4.92
CA PHE A 86 14.73 -1.94 -5.43
C PHE A 86 13.96 -2.96 -6.29
N ASP A 87 12.70 -2.67 -6.64
CA ASP A 87 11.82 -3.55 -7.43
C ASP A 87 11.86 -5.00 -6.90
N LEU A 88 11.57 -5.16 -5.61
CA LEU A 88 11.54 -6.44 -4.92
C LEU A 88 10.38 -6.52 -3.94
N ILE A 89 9.93 -7.74 -3.62
CA ILE A 89 8.91 -7.96 -2.60
C ILE A 89 9.21 -9.21 -1.76
N PRO A 90 9.12 -9.13 -0.42
CA PRO A 90 9.18 -10.31 0.43
C PRO A 90 8.04 -11.25 0.10
N TRP A 91 8.34 -12.52 -0.17
CA TRP A 91 7.33 -13.49 -0.56
C TRP A 91 6.95 -14.40 0.60
N LYS A 92 7.88 -15.21 1.08
CA LYS A 92 7.64 -16.23 2.11
C LYS A 92 8.81 -16.35 3.08
N ILE A 93 8.52 -16.82 4.29
CA ILE A 93 9.55 -17.21 5.26
C ILE A 93 9.62 -18.73 5.27
N GLU A 94 10.73 -19.27 4.80
CA GLU A 94 11.04 -20.68 4.91
C GLU A 94 11.68 -20.99 6.27
N ARG A 95 11.36 -22.16 6.80
CA ARG A 95 11.96 -22.70 8.01
C ARG A 95 12.84 -23.87 7.62
N ASP A 96 14.13 -23.76 7.92
CA ASP A 96 15.10 -24.83 7.76
C ASP A 96 15.68 -25.16 9.14
N GLY A 97 15.03 -26.10 9.81
CA GLY A 97 15.32 -26.45 11.21
C GLY A 97 15.13 -25.27 12.16
N LYS A 98 16.22 -24.80 12.78
CA LYS A 98 16.23 -23.63 13.68
C LYS A 98 16.47 -22.31 12.95
N THR A 99 16.73 -22.34 11.65
CA THR A 99 17.02 -21.15 10.85
C THR A 99 15.81 -20.70 10.05
N HIS A 100 15.64 -19.39 9.93
CA HIS A 100 14.59 -18.77 9.15
C HIS A 100 15.22 -18.07 7.94
N ARG A 101 14.69 -18.34 6.74
CA ARG A 101 15.12 -17.69 5.51
C ARG A 101 13.97 -16.91 4.91
N LEU A 102 14.24 -15.72 4.41
CA LEU A 102 13.27 -14.89 3.71
C LEU A 102 13.45 -15.09 2.21
N LEU A 103 12.44 -15.67 1.57
CA LEU A 103 12.33 -15.69 0.12
C LEU A 103 11.90 -14.30 -0.35
N VAL A 104 12.66 -13.70 -1.26
CA VAL A 104 12.39 -12.37 -1.79
C VAL A 104 12.29 -12.47 -3.31
N ALA A 105 11.14 -12.08 -3.85
CA ALA A 105 10.92 -12.00 -5.28
C ALA A 105 11.58 -10.74 -5.83
N MET A 106 12.45 -10.90 -6.83
CA MET A 106 13.28 -9.84 -7.39
C MET A 106 13.26 -9.88 -8.91
N SER A 107 13.27 -8.70 -9.54
CA SER A 107 13.45 -8.57 -10.99
C SER A 107 14.93 -8.69 -11.41
N ASP A 108 15.86 -8.35 -10.50
CA ASP A 108 17.31 -8.41 -10.73
C ASP A 108 18.03 -9.10 -9.56
N PRO A 109 18.14 -10.44 -9.58
CA PRO A 109 18.75 -11.22 -8.50
C PRO A 109 20.28 -11.13 -8.48
N LEU A 110 20.92 -10.54 -9.51
CA LEU A 110 22.38 -10.44 -9.60
C LEU A 110 22.97 -9.30 -8.77
N ASN A 111 22.11 -8.42 -8.23
CA ASN A 111 22.54 -7.31 -7.41
C ASN A 111 22.84 -7.73 -5.97
N GLN A 112 24.04 -8.26 -5.74
CA GLN A 112 24.49 -8.71 -4.42
C GLN A 112 24.46 -7.61 -3.35
N SER A 113 24.64 -6.34 -3.73
CA SER A 113 24.58 -5.22 -2.79
C SER A 113 23.16 -5.02 -2.25
N VAL A 114 22.14 -5.25 -3.08
CA VAL A 114 20.73 -5.23 -2.66
C VAL A 114 20.45 -6.42 -1.74
N LEU A 115 20.89 -7.62 -2.09
CA LEU A 115 20.71 -8.81 -1.25
C LEU A 115 21.29 -8.63 0.16
N ARG A 116 22.55 -8.16 0.27
CA ARG A 116 23.18 -7.89 1.57
C ARG A 116 22.43 -6.83 2.37
N ARG A 117 22.01 -5.74 1.72
CA ARG A 117 21.24 -4.67 2.38
C ARG A 117 19.90 -5.18 2.89
N MET A 118 19.16 -5.92 2.07
CA MET A 118 17.86 -6.46 2.46
C MET A 118 18.01 -7.49 3.58
N SER A 119 19.09 -8.29 3.58
CA SER A 119 19.33 -9.28 4.64
C SER A 119 19.58 -8.60 5.99
N ALA A 120 20.34 -7.50 5.99
CA ALA A 120 20.54 -6.69 7.20
C ALA A 120 19.23 -6.04 7.68
N VAL A 121 18.36 -5.58 6.77
CA VAL A 121 17.06 -4.99 7.13
C VAL A 121 16.07 -6.03 7.66
N ALA A 122 16.03 -7.21 7.05
CA ALA A 122 15.11 -8.27 7.43
C ALA A 122 15.57 -9.06 8.66
N GLU A 123 16.83 -8.91 9.06
CA GLU A 123 17.53 -9.71 10.08
C GLU A 123 17.42 -11.23 9.80
N LEU A 124 17.38 -11.59 8.52
CA LEU A 124 17.20 -12.95 8.04
C LEU A 124 18.12 -13.20 6.83
N GLU A 125 18.49 -14.46 6.63
CA GLU A 125 19.14 -14.88 5.40
C GLU A 125 18.15 -14.73 4.24
N ILE A 126 18.57 -14.11 3.14
CA ILE A 126 17.71 -13.89 1.98
C ILE A 126 18.03 -14.92 0.90
N ARG A 127 16.96 -15.55 0.40
CA ARG A 127 17.01 -16.38 -0.78
C ARG A 127 16.25 -15.70 -1.92
N PRO A 128 16.92 -15.28 -3.00
CA PRO A 128 16.25 -14.65 -4.12
C PRO A 128 15.40 -15.66 -4.88
N VAL A 129 14.21 -15.23 -5.30
CA VAL A 129 13.37 -15.89 -6.30
C VAL A 129 13.09 -14.90 -7.43
N LEU A 130 12.93 -15.38 -8.65
CA LEU A 130 12.70 -14.52 -9.82
C LEU A 130 11.21 -14.29 -10.03
N ALA A 131 10.85 -13.03 -10.31
CA ALA A 131 9.51 -12.68 -10.76
C ALA A 131 9.60 -11.50 -11.73
N GLY A 132 8.61 -11.41 -12.64
CA GLY A 132 8.51 -10.29 -13.57
C GLY A 132 8.38 -8.95 -12.83
N LEU A 133 9.00 -7.91 -13.38
CA LEU A 133 8.98 -6.55 -12.85
C LEU A 133 7.54 -6.04 -12.68
N SER A 134 6.69 -6.23 -13.69
CA SER A 134 5.28 -5.80 -13.64
C SER A 134 4.50 -6.52 -12.53
N SER A 135 4.80 -7.81 -12.32
CA SER A 135 4.17 -8.63 -11.28
C SER A 135 4.59 -8.17 -9.89
N ILE A 136 5.89 -7.89 -9.70
CA ILE A 136 6.42 -7.33 -8.45
C ILE A 136 5.78 -5.98 -8.15
N GLN A 137 5.77 -5.06 -9.10
CA GLN A 137 5.21 -3.73 -8.91
C GLN A 137 3.70 -3.77 -8.61
N ARG A 138 2.96 -4.68 -9.25
CA ARG A 138 1.55 -4.92 -8.93
C ARG A 138 1.39 -5.45 -7.51
N ALA A 139 2.19 -6.44 -7.12
CA ALA A 139 2.13 -7.02 -5.78
C ALA A 139 2.49 -5.98 -4.70
N ILE A 140 3.48 -5.12 -4.94
CA ILE A 140 3.83 -4.01 -4.03
C ILE A 140 2.62 -3.08 -3.83
N ARG A 141 1.97 -2.67 -4.93
CA ARG A 141 0.78 -1.81 -4.86
C ARG A 141 -0.33 -2.47 -4.06
N GLN A 142 -0.65 -3.72 -4.35
CA GLN A 142 -1.75 -4.43 -3.67
C GLN A 142 -1.43 -4.69 -2.19
N CYS A 143 -0.29 -5.32 -1.90
CA CYS A 143 0.03 -5.79 -0.57
C CYS A 143 0.37 -4.67 0.43
N TYR A 144 1.13 -3.66 0.01
CA TYR A 144 1.53 -2.58 0.92
C TYR A 144 0.49 -1.46 1.03
N HIS A 145 -0.25 -1.15 -0.04
CA HIS A 145 -1.23 -0.05 0.03
C HIS A 145 -2.57 -0.49 0.62
N ASP A 146 -2.99 -1.76 0.48
CA ASP A 146 -4.19 -2.25 1.16
C ASP A 146 -3.94 -2.52 2.65
N SER A 147 -2.73 -2.92 3.05
CA SER A 147 -2.39 -3.11 4.46
C SER A 147 -2.35 -1.80 5.25
N GLU A 148 -1.87 -0.70 4.66
CA GLU A 148 -1.92 0.64 5.27
C GLU A 148 -3.38 1.12 5.41
N LYS A 149 -4.22 0.94 4.39
CA LYS A 149 -5.64 1.31 4.45
C LYS A 149 -6.40 0.56 5.54
N SER A 150 -6.25 -0.76 5.61
CA SER A 150 -6.91 -1.56 6.66
C SER A 150 -6.48 -1.16 8.07
N ARG A 151 -5.20 -0.85 8.29
CA ARG A 151 -4.70 -0.46 9.61
C ARG A 151 -5.23 0.89 10.08
N VAL A 152 -5.33 1.87 9.19
CA VAL A 152 -5.90 3.18 9.52
C VAL A 152 -7.37 3.07 9.89
N VAL A 153 -8.13 2.24 9.17
CA VAL A 153 -9.55 1.97 9.46
C VAL A 153 -9.71 1.27 10.81
N GLU A 154 -8.95 0.20 11.06
CA GLU A 154 -9.05 -0.57 12.32
C GLU A 154 -8.63 0.27 13.54
N GLN A 155 -7.62 1.13 13.39
CA GLN A 155 -7.16 2.01 14.46
C GLN A 155 -8.18 3.13 14.75
N ALA A 156 -8.84 3.66 13.72
CA ALA A 156 -9.94 4.60 13.90
C ALA A 156 -11.13 3.94 14.63
N GLU A 157 -11.49 2.70 14.29
CA GLU A 157 -12.58 1.96 14.94
C GLU A 157 -12.28 1.61 16.42
N ARG A 158 -11.04 1.24 16.73
CA ARG A 158 -10.58 1.01 18.12
C ARG A 158 -10.66 2.27 18.97
N LEU A 159 -10.20 3.41 18.47
CA LEU A 159 -10.27 4.69 19.19
C LEU A 159 -11.72 5.15 19.38
N THR A 160 -12.60 4.83 18.43
CA THR A 160 -14.03 5.18 18.50
C THR A 160 -14.77 4.30 19.50
N SER A 161 -14.45 3.01 19.58
CA SER A 161 -15.06 2.07 20.53
C SER A 161 -14.57 2.28 21.97
N GLU A 162 -13.29 2.62 22.16
CA GLU A 162 -12.73 2.95 23.48
C GLU A 162 -13.34 4.24 24.07
N LYS A 163 -13.53 5.27 23.24
CA LYS A 163 -14.26 6.49 23.64
C LYS A 163 -15.71 6.21 24.05
N ARG A 164 -16.42 5.29 23.37
CA ARG A 164 -17.80 4.91 23.72
C ARG A 164 -17.90 4.24 25.09
N ARG A 165 -16.99 3.32 25.41
CA ARG A 165 -16.95 2.65 26.72
C ARG A 165 -16.67 3.63 27.87
N LEU A 166 -15.73 4.56 27.66
CA LEU A 166 -15.43 5.60 28.65
C LEU A 166 -16.62 6.56 28.89
N THR A 167 -17.48 6.78 27.90
CA THR A 167 -18.71 7.57 28.07
C THR A 167 -19.83 6.79 28.76
N GLU A 168 -19.90 5.48 28.58
CA GLU A 168 -20.91 4.59 29.20
C GLU A 168 -20.60 4.34 30.69
N ASP A 169 -19.34 4.10 31.06
CA ASP A 169 -18.92 3.93 32.46
C ASP A 169 -19.10 5.21 33.31
N ARG A 170 -18.97 6.38 32.68
CA ARG A 170 -19.22 7.67 33.35
C ARG A 170 -20.71 7.91 33.60
N ARG A 171 -21.60 7.40 32.75
CA ARG A 171 -23.05 7.45 32.96
C ARG A 171 -23.50 6.50 34.07
N ALA A 172 -22.99 5.27 34.08
CA ALA A 172 -23.33 4.28 35.11
C ALA A 172 -22.87 4.69 36.53
N ARG A 173 -21.74 5.40 36.67
CA ARG A 173 -21.27 5.92 37.97
C ARG A 173 -22.05 7.15 38.47
N ALA A 174 -22.70 7.89 37.56
CA ALA A 174 -23.51 9.05 37.95
C ALA A 174 -24.89 8.64 38.50
N GLU A 175 -25.34 7.41 38.24
CA GLU A 175 -26.68 6.93 38.63
C GLU A 175 -26.72 6.24 40.02
N SER A 176 -25.57 6.06 40.70
CA SER A 176 -25.48 5.34 41.99
C SER A 176 -25.32 6.23 43.24
N GLY A 177 -25.30 7.56 43.11
CA GLY A 177 -25.24 8.49 44.26
C GLY A 177 -26.61 9.12 44.53
N ALA A 178 -27.24 8.75 45.65
CA ALA A 178 -28.59 9.16 46.03
C ALA A 178 -28.78 10.68 46.25
N MET A 179 -29.91 11.16 45.73
CA MET A 179 -30.92 12.08 46.31
C MET A 179 -30.45 13.17 47.30
N ASP A 180 -30.53 14.45 46.92
CA ASP A 180 -31.45 15.44 47.50
C ASP A 180 -31.19 16.88 47.00
N ASP A 181 -32.30 17.61 46.90
CA ASP A 181 -32.46 19.06 47.10
C ASP A 181 -31.82 20.09 46.12
N LEU A 182 -32.75 20.71 45.37
CA LEU A 182 -32.85 22.12 44.98
C LEU A 182 -31.59 23.03 45.06
N THR A 183 -30.99 23.38 43.92
CA THR A 183 -30.97 24.75 43.33
C THR A 183 -29.93 24.91 42.21
N LEU A 184 -30.40 25.33 41.03
CA LEU A 184 -29.73 26.17 40.01
C LEU A 184 -28.25 25.90 39.66
N ARG A 185 -27.98 25.28 38.50
CA ARG A 185 -27.18 25.85 37.37
C ARG A 185 -26.88 24.84 36.24
N GLY A 186 -27.44 25.08 35.05
CA GLY A 186 -26.96 24.50 33.77
C GLY A 186 -28.05 24.51 32.68
N PRO A 187 -27.86 25.16 31.51
CA PRO A 187 -28.92 25.29 30.50
C PRO A 187 -29.08 24.03 29.62
N PRO A 188 -30.25 23.88 28.95
CA PRO A 188 -30.69 22.63 28.34
C PRO A 188 -30.05 22.45 26.96
N ALA A 189 -28.99 21.64 26.86
CA ALA A 189 -28.26 21.48 25.58
C ALA A 189 -27.73 20.06 25.28
N GLU A 190 -28.29 19.02 25.89
CA GLU A 190 -27.80 17.64 25.69
C GLU A 190 -28.71 16.72 24.86
N ARG A 191 -29.52 17.30 23.96
CA ARG A 191 -30.23 16.54 22.92
C ARG A 191 -30.10 17.19 21.54
N LEU A 192 -28.90 17.62 21.16
CA LEU A 192 -28.65 18.03 19.78
C LEU A 192 -28.22 16.80 19.00
N ASP A 193 -29.09 16.34 18.09
CA ASP A 193 -28.91 15.12 17.33
C ASP A 193 -27.55 15.07 16.63
N THR A 194 -27.02 13.86 16.43
CA THR A 194 -25.76 13.65 15.69
C THR A 194 -25.71 14.37 14.35
N LEU A 195 -26.85 14.64 13.71
CA LEU A 195 -26.94 15.41 12.47
C LEU A 195 -26.64 16.90 12.67
N GLU A 196 -27.23 17.55 13.68
CA GLU A 196 -26.97 18.97 13.98
C GLU A 196 -25.53 19.17 14.41
N LEU A 197 -24.97 18.22 15.18
CA LEU A 197 -23.58 18.27 15.60
C LEU A 197 -22.62 18.09 14.42
N ARG A 198 -22.90 17.16 13.50
CA ARG A 198 -22.11 16.96 12.26
C ARG A 198 -22.19 18.17 11.34
N HIS A 199 -23.38 18.73 11.17
CA HIS A 199 -23.61 19.94 10.37
C HIS A 199 -22.83 21.13 10.94
N ARG A 200 -22.90 21.34 12.27
CA ARG A 200 -22.16 22.40 12.95
C ARG A 200 -20.65 22.23 12.84
N ALA A 201 -20.13 21.01 12.97
CA ALA A 201 -18.70 20.72 12.81
C ALA A 201 -18.22 21.00 11.37
N LEU A 202 -19.01 20.63 10.36
CA LEU A 202 -18.70 20.90 8.96
C LEU A 202 -18.62 22.41 8.69
N LEU A 203 -19.62 23.18 9.16
CA LEU A 203 -19.62 24.64 8.99
C LEU A 203 -18.40 25.29 9.66
N GLN A 204 -18.00 24.85 10.85
CA GLN A 204 -16.81 25.36 11.53
C GLN A 204 -15.53 25.17 10.71
N VAL A 205 -15.37 24.01 10.05
CA VAL A 205 -14.20 23.75 9.19
C VAL A 205 -14.23 24.65 7.96
N LEU A 206 -15.39 24.80 7.32
CA LEU A 206 -15.53 25.59 6.10
C LEU A 206 -15.29 27.10 6.36
N PHE A 207 -15.78 27.63 7.49
CA PHE A 207 -15.49 29.01 7.90
C PHE A 207 -14.02 29.21 8.24
N LYS A 208 -13.40 28.28 9.00
CA LYS A 208 -11.98 28.36 9.36
C LYS A 208 -11.05 28.33 8.14
N LYS A 209 -11.45 27.62 7.08
CA LYS A 209 -10.74 27.57 5.80
C LYS A 209 -11.12 28.72 4.85
N GLN A 210 -11.98 29.65 5.28
CA GLN A 210 -12.49 30.78 4.50
C GLN A 210 -13.17 30.38 3.18
N LEU A 211 -13.72 29.15 3.12
CA LEU A 211 -14.36 28.62 1.90
C LEU A 211 -15.79 29.15 1.71
N ILE A 212 -16.46 29.50 2.81
CA ILE A 212 -17.76 30.17 2.84
C ILE A 212 -17.72 31.25 3.93
N THR A 213 -18.60 32.25 3.85
CA THR A 213 -18.79 33.23 4.93
C THR A 213 -20.11 33.01 5.66
N GLU A 214 -20.18 33.45 6.92
CA GLU A 214 -21.39 33.33 7.74
C GLU A 214 -22.59 34.03 7.10
N LYS A 215 -22.35 35.18 6.43
CA LYS A 215 -23.38 35.93 5.69
C LYS A 215 -23.92 35.14 4.50
N ASP A 216 -23.05 34.45 3.76
CA ASP A 216 -23.47 33.68 2.59
C ASP A 216 -24.24 32.43 3.00
N TYR A 217 -23.81 31.76 4.08
CA TYR A 217 -24.55 30.65 4.67
C TYR A 217 -25.95 31.07 5.14
N ALA A 218 -26.06 32.21 5.85
CA ALA A 218 -27.35 32.72 6.32
C ALA A 218 -28.30 33.04 5.15
N ARG A 219 -27.78 33.61 4.05
CA ARG A 219 -28.56 33.89 2.84
C ARG A 219 -29.04 32.60 2.17
N ALA A 220 -28.18 31.59 2.04
CA ALA A 220 -28.54 30.31 1.46
C ALA A 220 -29.61 29.58 2.28
N LEU A 221 -29.51 29.63 3.62
CA LEU A 221 -30.50 29.02 4.52
C LEU A 221 -31.86 29.73 4.41
N ALA A 222 -31.88 31.06 4.34
CA ALA A 222 -33.11 31.83 4.16
C ALA A 222 -33.82 31.45 2.85
N ASN A 223 -33.08 31.37 1.73
CA ASN A 223 -33.62 30.98 0.43
C ASN A 223 -34.18 29.55 0.44
N LEU A 224 -33.52 28.62 1.13
CA LEU A 224 -33.97 27.24 1.25
C LEU A 224 -35.30 27.15 2.01
N VAL A 225 -35.41 27.83 3.15
CA VAL A 225 -36.64 27.88 3.95
C VAL A 225 -37.79 28.51 3.16
N GLU A 226 -37.49 29.55 2.37
CA GLU A 226 -38.48 30.20 1.51
C GLU A 226 -38.94 29.27 0.36
N SER A 227 -38.03 28.54 -0.27
CA SER A 227 -38.38 27.54 -1.30
C SER A 227 -39.23 26.39 -0.78
N LEU A 228 -39.02 25.98 0.47
CA LEU A 228 -39.78 24.91 1.12
C LEU A 228 -41.20 25.35 1.50
N ARG A 229 -41.42 26.66 1.70
CA ARG A 229 -42.76 27.22 1.93
C ARG A 229 -43.61 27.33 0.67
N GLN A 230 -42.98 27.51 -0.49
CA GLN A 230 -43.67 27.68 -1.77
C GLN A 230 -44.08 26.36 -2.43
N ASN A 231 -43.57 25.21 -1.96
CA ASN A 231 -43.95 23.88 -2.46
C ASN A 231 -44.10 22.89 -1.28
N PRO A 232 -45.23 22.96 -0.54
CA PRO A 232 -45.55 21.95 0.45
C PRO A 232 -45.99 20.67 -0.28
N LYS A 233 -45.26 19.57 -0.08
CA LYS A 233 -45.73 18.23 -0.48
C LYS A 233 -46.93 17.81 0.35
#